data_AF-A0A964YL79-F1
#
_entry.id   AF-A0A964YL79-F1
#
_cell.length_a   1.000
_cell.length_b   1.000
_cell.length_c   1.000
_cell.angle_alpha   90.00
_cell.angle_beta   90.00
_cell.angle_gamma   90.00
#
_symmetry.space_group_name_H-M   'P 1'
#
loop_
_entity.id
_entity.type
_entity.pdbx_description
1 polymer ?
#
loop_
_entity_poly.entity_id
_entity_poly.type
_entity_poly.pdbx_seq_one_letter_code
_entity_poly.pdbx_strand_id
1 'polypeptide(L)'
;MKNFFKSFFASLLALIVFFGLIFVIFFGIAGALIATDKPEVGSNAVLVIDLMQELREQVAEDPFQALTGEQQNPDFHTALKLIEHAAEDTSIKGIYLVAKGNANGYGNSDELRNALVKFKNTGKFIHAYGDYITQKAYGLVSVADKIYCHPKGMFEWQG
;
A
#
# COMPACT_ATOMS: atom_id res chain seq x y z
N MET A 1 -63.11 -8.16 17.31
CA MET A 1 -62.30 -8.21 16.07
C MET A 1 -61.62 -6.88 15.70
N LYS A 2 -62.25 -5.71 15.88
CA LYS A 2 -61.61 -4.40 15.57
C LYS A 2 -60.28 -4.16 16.31
N ASN A 3 -60.19 -4.56 17.58
CA ASN A 3 -58.97 -4.40 18.38
C ASN A 3 -57.82 -5.28 17.89
N PHE A 4 -58.11 -6.46 17.35
CA PHE A 4 -57.11 -7.37 16.78
C PHE A 4 -56.45 -6.76 15.53
N PHE A 5 -57.25 -6.30 14.57
CA PHE A 5 -56.71 -5.66 13.36
C PHE A 5 -55.97 -4.36 13.68
N LYS A 6 -56.43 -3.56 14.65
CA LYS A 6 -55.72 -2.36 15.10
C LYS A 6 -54.32 -2.68 15.62
N SER A 7 -54.20 -3.69 16.49
CA SER A 7 -52.90 -4.11 17.03
C SER A 7 -52.02 -4.78 15.97
N PHE A 8 -52.59 -5.60 15.08
CA PHE A 8 -51.87 -6.26 13.99
C PHE A 8 -51.24 -5.25 13.01
N PHE A 9 -52.03 -4.27 12.54
CA PHE A 9 -51.51 -3.23 11.65
C PHE A 9 -50.54 -2.28 12.35
N ALA A 10 -50.73 -1.99 13.65
CA ALA A 10 -49.77 -1.22 14.42
C ALA A 10 -48.42 -1.94 14.56
N SER A 11 -48.42 -3.25 14.84
CA SER A 11 -47.20 -4.04 14.92
C SER A 11 -46.51 -4.21 13.57
N LEU A 12 -47.28 -4.38 12.48
CA LEU A 12 -46.75 -4.48 11.12
C LEU A 12 -46.10 -3.16 10.69
N LEU A 13 -46.76 -2.03 10.97
CA LEU A 13 -46.20 -0.71 10.69
C LEU A 13 -44.93 -0.46 11.51
N ALA A 14 -44.93 -0.80 12.80
CA ALA A 14 -43.75 -0.68 13.65
C ALA A 14 -42.58 -1.53 13.14
N LEU A 15 -42.86 -2.75 12.64
CA LEU A 15 -41.85 -3.62 12.05
C LEU A 15 -41.26 -3.02 10.76
N ILE A 16 -42.11 -2.48 9.88
CA ILE A 16 -41.67 -1.81 8.63
C ILE A 16 -40.80 -0.59 8.96
N VAL A 17 -41.22 0.24 9.92
CA VAL A 17 -40.44 1.42 10.35
C VAL A 17 -39.12 0.99 10.99
N PHE A 18 -39.10 -0.06 11.80
CA PHE A 18 -37.89 -0.59 12.43
C PHE A 18 -36.88 -1.09 11.39
N PHE A 19 -37.30 -1.91 10.43
CA PHE A 19 -36.41 -2.36 9.36
C PHE A 19 -36.00 -1.22 8.43
N GLY A 20 -36.87 -0.25 8.17
CA GLY A 20 -36.54 0.96 7.42
C GLY A 20 -35.45 1.78 8.11
N LEU A 21 -35.53 1.94 9.43
CA LEU A 21 -34.50 2.63 10.22
C LEU A 21 -33.17 1.88 10.19
N ILE A 22 -33.19 0.55 10.37
CA ILE A 22 -31.98 -0.29 10.26
C ILE A 22 -31.36 -0.16 8.87
N PHE A 23 -32.17 -0.16 7.82
CA PHE A 23 -31.71 -0.02 6.45
C PHE A 23 -31.01 1.33 6.23
N VAL A 24 -31.59 2.43 6.70
CA VAL A 24 -30.97 3.76 6.61
C VAL A 24 -29.66 3.83 7.38
N ILE A 25 -29.60 3.26 8.60
CA ILE A 25 -28.38 3.23 9.41
C ILE A 25 -27.31 2.36 8.75
N PHE A 26 -27.68 1.17 8.26
CA PHE A 26 -26.76 0.25 7.60
C PHE A 26 -26.14 0.87 6.35
N PHE A 27 -26.95 1.49 5.48
CA PHE A 27 -26.45 2.16 4.28
C PHE A 27 -25.69 3.45 4.60
N GLY A 28 -26.06 4.17 5.68
CA GLY A 28 -25.30 5.31 6.17
C GLY A 28 -23.89 4.94 6.61
N ILE A 29 -23.76 3.83 7.35
CA ILE A 29 -22.47 3.29 7.78
C ILE A 29 -21.69 2.71 6.59
N ALA A 30 -22.34 1.93 5.73
CA ALA A 30 -21.70 1.36 4.54
C ALA A 30 -21.16 2.45 3.61
N GLY A 31 -21.93 3.54 3.40
CA GLY A 31 -21.47 4.69 2.62
C GLY A 31 -20.26 5.39 3.23
N ALA A 32 -20.21 5.51 4.56
CA ALA A 32 -19.05 6.09 5.25
C ALA A 32 -17.81 5.19 5.18
N LEU A 33 -17.96 3.87 5.20
CA LEU A 33 -16.84 2.92 5.08
C LEU A 33 -16.26 2.84 3.65
N ILE A 34 -17.07 3.13 2.64
CA ILE A 34 -16.62 3.14 1.22
C ILE A 34 -15.91 4.45 0.86
N ALA A 35 -16.11 5.52 1.65
CA ALA A 35 -15.44 6.79 1.45
C ALA A 35 -13.92 6.58 1.63
N THR A 36 -13.24 6.41 0.51
CA THR A 36 -11.80 6.23 0.44
C THR A 36 -11.17 7.61 0.42
N ASP A 37 -10.61 8.03 1.55
CA ASP A 37 -9.73 9.19 1.59
C ASP A 37 -8.53 8.89 0.70
N LYS A 38 -8.50 9.50 -0.49
CA LYS A 38 -7.32 9.46 -1.34
C LYS A 38 -6.21 10.23 -0.62
N PRO A 39 -5.03 9.63 -0.40
CA PRO A 39 -3.94 10.34 0.22
C PRO A 39 -3.60 11.57 -0.63
N GLU A 40 -3.53 12.75 0.00
CA GLU A 40 -3.07 13.95 -0.69
C GLU A 40 -1.58 13.81 -1.00
N VAL A 41 -1.26 13.60 -2.28
CA VAL A 41 0.12 13.55 -2.76
C VAL A 41 0.55 14.97 -3.10
N GLY A 42 1.58 15.46 -2.38
CA GLY A 42 2.18 16.76 -2.67
C GLY A 42 2.82 16.80 -4.06
N SER A 43 2.95 18.00 -4.64
CA SER A 43 3.46 18.21 -6.01
C SER A 43 4.94 17.84 -6.24
N ASN A 44 5.69 17.56 -5.16
CA ASN A 44 7.10 17.18 -5.17
C ASN A 44 7.35 15.96 -4.26
N ALA A 45 6.52 14.93 -4.40
CA ALA A 45 6.63 13.73 -3.60
C ALA A 45 7.76 12.80 -4.07
N VAL A 46 8.18 11.91 -3.16
CA VAL A 46 9.19 10.87 -3.40
C VAL A 46 8.58 9.54 -2.96
N LEU A 47 8.64 8.54 -3.84
CA LEU A 47 8.18 7.20 -3.51
C LEU A 47 9.23 6.51 -2.62
N VAL A 48 8.83 6.09 -1.43
CA VAL A 48 9.71 5.35 -0.51
C VAL A 48 9.44 3.86 -0.67
N ILE A 49 10.50 3.08 -0.89
CA ILE A 49 10.44 1.62 -0.96
C ILE A 49 11.35 1.07 0.13
N ASP A 50 10.75 0.36 1.08
CA ASP A 50 11.48 -0.31 2.14
C ASP A 50 11.75 -1.77 1.79
N LEU A 51 13.02 -2.10 1.54
CA LEU A 51 13.43 -3.44 1.12
C LEU A 51 13.35 -4.47 2.27
N MET A 52 13.23 -4.01 3.52
CA MET A 52 13.01 -4.87 4.68
C MET A 52 11.58 -5.39 4.74
N GLN A 53 10.66 -4.80 3.98
CA GLN A 53 9.30 -5.29 3.87
C GLN A 53 9.25 -6.36 2.78
N GLU A 54 8.81 -7.56 3.16
CA GLU A 54 8.57 -8.63 2.22
C GLU A 54 7.33 -8.32 1.39
N LEU A 55 7.50 -8.19 0.08
CA LEU A 55 6.42 -8.05 -0.87
C LEU A 55 5.95 -9.44 -1.27
N ARG A 56 4.80 -9.83 -0.73
CA ARG A 56 4.19 -11.14 -0.96
C ARG A 56 3.52 -11.17 -2.34
N GLU A 57 3.62 -12.29 -3.05
CA GLU A 57 2.96 -12.45 -4.36
C GLU A 57 1.43 -12.35 -4.28
N GLN A 58 0.87 -12.89 -3.20
CA GLN A 58 -0.55 -12.80 -2.90
C GLN A 58 -0.72 -12.35 -1.47
N VAL A 59 -1.55 -11.33 -1.32
CA VAL A 59 -1.98 -10.81 -0.04
C VAL A 59 -3.42 -11.26 0.14
N ALA A 60 -3.70 -12.01 1.21
CA ALA A 60 -5.05 -12.42 1.51
C ALA A 60 -5.87 -11.19 1.90
N GLU A 61 -6.95 -10.93 1.18
CA GLU A 61 -7.88 -9.87 1.51
C GLU A 61 -8.59 -10.22 2.82
N ASP A 62 -8.40 -9.39 3.84
CA ASP A 62 -9.16 -9.48 5.08
C ASP A 62 -10.48 -8.70 4.90
N PRO A 63 -11.65 -9.35 4.91
CA PRO A 63 -12.94 -8.68 4.77
C PRO A 63 -13.24 -7.69 5.92
N PHE A 64 -12.47 -7.70 7.00
CA PHE A 64 -12.61 -6.79 8.14
C PHE A 64 -11.51 -5.71 8.19
N GLN A 65 -10.62 -5.63 7.20
CA GLN A 65 -9.52 -4.67 7.18
C GLN A 65 -9.97 -3.21 7.31
N ALA A 66 -11.10 -2.85 6.69
CA ALA A 66 -11.67 -1.52 6.79
C ALA A 66 -12.09 -1.13 8.22
N LEU A 67 -12.27 -2.11 9.11
CA LEU A 67 -12.63 -1.89 10.51
C LEU A 67 -11.40 -1.75 11.43
N THR A 68 -10.27 -2.36 11.06
CA THR A 68 -9.02 -2.30 11.84
C THR A 68 -8.20 -1.06 11.51
N GLY A 69 -8.40 -0.48 10.32
CA GLY A 69 -7.61 0.66 9.85
C GLY A 69 -6.17 0.29 9.53
N GLU A 70 -5.83 -1.00 9.51
CA GLU A 70 -4.49 -1.47 9.16
C GLU A 70 -4.28 -1.38 7.65
N GLN A 71 -3.40 -0.46 7.23
CA GLN A 71 -2.93 -0.39 5.86
C GLN A 71 -1.95 -1.54 5.61
N GLN A 72 -2.42 -2.49 4.80
CA GLN A 72 -1.62 -3.61 4.36
C GLN A 72 -0.75 -3.17 3.19
N ASN A 73 0.47 -3.69 3.15
CA ASN A 73 1.35 -3.47 2.03
C ASN A 73 0.73 -4.04 0.75
N PRO A 74 0.97 -3.38 -0.40
CA PRO A 74 0.53 -3.93 -1.67
C PRO A 74 1.15 -5.30 -1.90
N ASP A 75 0.44 -6.14 -2.65
CA ASP A 75 1.05 -7.33 -3.22
C ASP A 75 2.20 -6.96 -4.16
N PHE A 76 3.06 -7.93 -4.45
CA PHE A 76 4.26 -7.71 -5.24
C PHE A 76 3.97 -7.15 -6.64
N HIS A 77 2.92 -7.64 -7.31
CA HIS A 77 2.58 -7.19 -8.65
C HIS A 77 2.04 -5.75 -8.66
N THR A 78 1.24 -5.41 -7.65
CA THR A 78 0.74 -4.06 -7.41
C THR A 78 1.90 -3.12 -7.10
N ALA A 79 2.89 -3.53 -6.31
CA ALA A 79 4.09 -2.74 -6.06
C ALA A 79 4.86 -2.41 -7.36
N LEU A 80 5.02 -3.39 -8.27
CA LEU A 80 5.65 -3.14 -9.58
C LEU A 80 4.85 -2.13 -10.41
N LYS A 81 3.51 -2.27 -10.47
CA LYS A 81 2.64 -1.31 -11.16
C LYS A 81 2.71 0.09 -10.55
N LEU A 82 2.83 0.20 -9.23
CA LEU A 82 2.97 1.50 -8.55
C LEU A 82 4.29 2.18 -8.93
N ILE A 83 5.38 1.43 -9.13
CA ILE A 83 6.64 1.98 -9.65
C ILE A 83 6.49 2.47 -11.08
N GLU A 84 5.79 1.72 -11.94
CA GLU A 84 5.48 2.13 -13.32
C GLU A 84 4.61 3.40 -13.33
N HIS A 85 3.57 3.45 -12.50
CA HIS A 85 2.72 4.63 -12.36
C HIS A 85 3.50 5.85 -11.83
N ALA A 86 4.37 5.64 -10.85
CA ALA A 86 5.25 6.69 -10.33
C ALA A 86 6.22 7.22 -11.40
N ALA A 87 6.58 6.41 -12.41
CA ALA A 87 7.40 6.85 -13.53
C ALA A 87 6.67 7.91 -14.38
N GLU A 88 5.35 7.78 -14.55
CA GLU A 88 4.51 8.69 -15.33
C GLU A 88 3.97 9.87 -14.52
N ASP A 89 3.82 9.72 -13.20
CA ASP A 89 3.25 10.78 -12.35
C ASP A 89 4.20 11.97 -12.15
N THR A 90 3.81 13.13 -12.67
CA THR A 90 4.59 14.38 -12.55
C THR A 90 4.80 14.86 -11.11
N SER A 91 3.95 14.43 -10.16
CA SER A 91 4.05 14.77 -8.74
C SER A 91 5.20 14.02 -8.07
N ILE A 92 5.56 12.83 -8.58
CA ILE A 92 6.67 12.02 -8.08
C ILE A 92 7.97 12.44 -8.77
N LYS A 93 8.95 12.89 -7.98
CA LYS A 93 10.25 13.36 -8.48
C LYS A 93 11.34 12.29 -8.48
N GLY A 94 11.15 11.22 -7.71
CA GLY A 94 12.12 10.15 -7.59
C GLY A 94 11.69 9.06 -6.62
N ILE A 95 12.57 8.08 -6.46
CA ILE A 95 12.45 6.96 -5.53
C ILE A 95 13.54 7.04 -4.47
N TYR A 96 13.16 6.75 -3.23
CA TYR A 96 14.06 6.54 -2.12
C TYR A 96 13.99 5.08 -1.66
N LEU A 97 15.11 4.37 -1.75
CA LEU A 97 15.24 2.97 -1.35
C LEU A 97 15.84 2.88 0.06
N VAL A 98 15.11 2.29 1.00
CA VAL A 98 15.62 1.96 2.33
C VAL A 98 16.36 0.62 2.23
N ALA A 99 17.69 0.70 2.27
CA ALA A 99 18.61 -0.38 1.98
C ALA A 99 19.20 -1.02 3.26
N LYS A 100 18.37 -1.29 4.27
CA LYS A 100 18.80 -1.89 5.55
C LYS A 100 18.90 -3.42 5.53
N GLY A 101 18.82 -4.01 4.34
CA GLY A 101 18.66 -5.43 4.08
C GLY A 101 17.73 -5.65 2.89
N ASN A 102 17.38 -6.90 2.61
CA ASN A 102 16.39 -7.22 1.59
C ASN A 102 15.67 -8.53 1.97
N ALA A 103 14.42 -8.40 2.41
CA ALA A 103 13.57 -9.52 2.82
C ALA A 103 13.04 -10.34 1.63
N ASN A 104 13.02 -9.76 0.43
CA ASN A 104 12.42 -10.37 -0.76
C ASN A 104 13.26 -11.51 -1.34
N GLY A 105 12.63 -12.49 -2.00
CA GLY A 105 13.35 -13.53 -2.76
C GLY A 105 14.22 -12.96 -3.89
N TYR A 106 15.19 -13.73 -4.39
CA TYR A 106 16.07 -13.27 -5.48
C TYR A 106 15.28 -12.97 -6.76
N GLY A 107 14.29 -13.79 -7.13
CA GLY A 107 13.42 -13.53 -8.28
C GLY A 107 12.67 -12.20 -8.17
N ASN A 108 11.97 -11.99 -7.05
CA ASN A 108 11.28 -10.72 -6.78
C ASN A 108 12.24 -9.53 -6.77
N SER A 109 13.47 -9.75 -6.27
CA SER A 109 14.51 -8.71 -6.26
C SER A 109 14.96 -8.32 -7.67
N ASP A 110 15.11 -9.30 -8.57
CA ASP A 110 15.48 -9.06 -9.97
C ASP A 110 14.38 -8.34 -10.74
N GLU A 111 13.12 -8.73 -10.53
CA GLU A 111 11.96 -8.05 -11.12
C GLU A 111 11.83 -6.60 -10.62
N LEU A 112 11.97 -6.41 -9.30
CA LEU A 112 11.96 -5.07 -8.70
C LEU A 112 13.11 -4.22 -9.24
N ARG A 113 14.31 -4.80 -9.38
CA ARG A 113 15.46 -4.13 -9.99
C ARG A 113 15.17 -3.73 -11.43
N ASN A 114 14.54 -4.59 -12.24
CA ASN A 114 14.17 -4.27 -13.61
C ASN A 114 13.14 -3.11 -13.69
N ALA A 115 12.16 -3.08 -12.79
CA ALA A 115 11.23 -1.96 -12.69
C ALA A 115 11.94 -0.65 -12.32
N LEU A 116 12.90 -0.70 -11.38
CA LEU A 116 13.72 0.45 -11.00
C LEU A 116 14.61 0.93 -12.16
N VAL A 117 15.15 0.03 -12.98
CA VAL A 117 15.90 0.40 -14.20
C VAL A 117 15.00 1.17 -15.17
N LYS A 118 13.77 0.69 -15.41
CA LYS A 118 12.79 1.39 -16.26
C LYS A 118 12.45 2.77 -15.69
N PHE A 119 12.21 2.86 -14.38
CA PHE A 119 11.95 4.13 -13.70
C PHE A 119 13.11 5.11 -13.88
N LYS A 120 14.35 4.67 -13.67
CA LYS A 120 15.55 5.49 -13.84
C LYS A 120 15.68 6.06 -15.26
N ASN A 121 15.28 5.29 -16.28
CA ASN A 121 15.32 5.74 -17.67
C ASN A 121 14.37 6.92 -17.96
N THR A 122 13.42 7.25 -17.07
CA THR A 122 12.60 8.47 -17.18
C THR A 122 13.34 9.75 -16.80
N GLY A 123 14.55 9.64 -16.24
CA GLY A 123 15.34 10.78 -15.75
C GLY A 123 14.99 11.23 -14.33
N LYS A 124 14.00 10.60 -13.67
CA LYS A 124 13.74 10.78 -12.24
C LYS A 124 14.82 10.08 -11.41
N PHE A 125 15.17 10.67 -10.27
CA PHE A 125 16.27 10.16 -9.46
C PHE A 125 15.87 8.90 -8.67
N ILE A 126 16.85 8.05 -8.40
CA ILE A 126 16.77 6.97 -7.43
C ILE A 126 17.91 7.15 -6.43
N HIS A 127 17.59 7.33 -5.16
CA HIS A 127 18.58 7.35 -4.09
C HIS A 127 18.36 6.17 -3.14
N ALA A 128 19.43 5.58 -2.66
CA ALA A 128 19.37 4.52 -1.66
C ALA A 128 20.12 4.91 -0.40
N TYR A 129 19.64 4.48 0.77
CA TYR A 129 20.32 4.68 2.04
C TYR A 129 20.13 3.49 2.98
N GLY A 130 21.20 3.10 3.66
CA GLY A 130 21.14 2.09 4.72
C GLY A 130 22.20 2.30 5.79
N ASP A 131 21.89 1.86 7.01
CA ASP A 131 22.88 1.76 8.09
C ASP A 131 23.73 0.50 7.95
N TYR A 132 23.13 -0.56 7.44
CA TYR A 132 23.77 -1.85 7.14
C TYR A 132 23.26 -2.33 5.78
N ILE A 133 24.11 -2.29 4.76
CA ILE A 133 23.75 -2.70 3.39
C ILE A 133 24.31 -4.10 3.17
N THR A 134 23.42 -5.11 3.13
CA THR A 134 23.79 -6.50 2.82
C THR A 134 24.19 -6.64 1.35
N GLN A 135 24.96 -7.70 1.01
CA GLN A 135 25.27 -8.02 -0.39
C GLN A 135 23.99 -8.23 -1.23
N LYS A 136 22.97 -8.85 -0.63
CA LYS A 136 21.65 -9.05 -1.27
C LYS A 136 20.89 -7.73 -1.51
N ALA A 137 20.92 -6.80 -0.55
CA ALA A 137 20.33 -5.48 -0.73
C ALA A 137 21.08 -4.69 -1.81
N TYR A 138 22.41 -4.76 -1.78
CA TYR A 138 23.27 -4.10 -2.75
C TYR A 138 22.98 -4.53 -4.20
N GLY A 139 22.72 -5.83 -4.44
CA GLY A 139 22.33 -6.32 -5.77
C GLY A 139 21.18 -5.53 -6.38
N LEU A 140 20.17 -5.20 -5.57
CA LEU A 140 19.02 -4.41 -5.97
C LEU A 140 19.33 -2.91 -6.04
N VAL A 141 19.91 -2.34 -4.97
CA VAL A 141 20.12 -0.87 -4.89
C VAL A 141 21.26 -0.37 -5.76
N SER A 142 22.05 -1.26 -6.36
CA SER A 142 23.06 -0.92 -7.38
C SER A 142 22.51 -0.15 -8.58
N VAL A 143 21.19 -0.19 -8.82
CA VAL A 143 20.52 0.61 -9.86
C VAL A 143 20.44 2.11 -9.51
N ALA A 144 20.51 2.45 -8.21
CA ALA A 144 20.34 3.82 -7.74
C ALA A 144 21.41 4.77 -8.30
N ASP A 145 21.08 6.05 -8.43
CA ASP A 145 22.02 7.09 -8.84
C ASP A 145 23.05 7.37 -7.75
N LYS A 146 22.62 7.30 -6.50
CA LYS A 146 23.47 7.48 -5.32
C LYS A 146 23.08 6.49 -4.25
N ILE A 147 24.08 5.83 -3.69
CA ILE A 147 23.95 4.93 -2.55
C ILE A 147 24.69 5.58 -1.39
N TYR A 148 23.95 5.85 -0.31
CA TYR A 148 24.48 6.43 0.91
C TYR A 148 24.52 5.37 2.00
N CYS A 149 25.59 5.37 2.78
CA CYS A 149 25.72 4.51 3.95
C CYS A 149 25.97 5.39 5.18
N HIS A 150 25.47 4.97 6.33
CA HIS A 150 25.83 5.63 7.58
C HIS A 150 27.36 5.57 7.80
N PRO A 151 28.03 6.65 8.27
CA PRO A 151 29.50 6.67 8.41
C PRO A 151 30.07 5.62 9.38
N LYS A 152 29.26 5.17 10.34
CA LYS A 152 29.57 4.05 11.24
C LYS A 152 28.78 2.77 10.90
N GLY A 153 28.18 2.76 9.72
CA GLY A 153 27.45 1.63 9.19
C GLY A 153 28.39 0.57 8.62
N MET A 154 27.80 -0.42 7.96
CA MET A 154 28.55 -1.49 7.32
C MET A 154 28.00 -1.76 5.92
N PHE A 155 28.93 -2.00 5.00
CA PHE A 155 28.64 -2.50 3.66
C PHE A 155 29.19 -3.91 3.58
N GLU A 156 28.32 -4.89 3.34
CA GLU A 156 28.68 -6.29 3.26
C GLU A 156 29.03 -6.68 1.82
N TRP A 157 30.25 -7.21 1.65
CA TRP A 157 30.72 -7.79 0.40
C TRP A 157 31.51 -9.05 0.70
N GLN A 158 30.98 -10.22 0.31
CA GLN A 158 31.60 -11.51 0.64
C GLN A 158 32.27 -12.21 -0.57
N GLY A 159 32.26 -11.60 -1.75
CA GLY A 159 32.82 -12.17 -2.98
C GLY A 159 31.78 -12.78 -3.90
#